data_AF-A0A9E4LMS3-F1
#
_entry.id   AF-A0A9E4LMS3-F1
#
_cell.length_a   1.000
_cell.length_b   1.000
_cell.length_c   1.000
_cell.angle_alpha   90.00
_cell.angle_beta   90.00
_cell.angle_gamma   90.00
#
_symmetry.space_group_name_H-M   'P 1'
#
loop_
_entity.id
_entity.type
_entity.pdbx_description
1 polymer ?
#
loop_
_entity_poly.entity_id
_entity_poly.type
_entity_poly.pdbx_seq_one_letter_code
_entity_poly.pdbx_strand_id
1 'polypeptide(L)'
;SGEPSTEKAMHLACYNAFDEVGGVVHCHPPHASMFALAHRPVPASIEEVIIYVGGDVPVADYATTGTDELASEVVRHLGDRGAVLMANHGLLCVGKSPDDALHSALVVEHTAKIMFGAEVLGGVVPLPTKIAKDFAGIYGYIRSTW
;
A
#
# COMPACT_ATOMS: atom_id res chain seq x y z
N SER A 1 29.53 -1.20 9.33
CA SER A 1 28.72 -0.93 8.12
C SER A 1 28.08 -2.24 7.70
N GLY A 2 26.75 -2.34 7.79
CA GLY A 2 26.02 -3.55 7.41
C GLY A 2 25.81 -3.63 5.90
N GLU A 3 25.61 -4.84 5.39
CA GLU A 3 25.15 -5.01 4.01
C GLU A 3 23.74 -4.42 3.85
N PRO A 4 23.40 -3.84 2.68
CA PRO A 4 22.05 -3.39 2.39
C PRO A 4 21.04 -4.55 2.47
N SER A 5 19.76 -4.22 2.71
CA SER A 5 18.67 -5.20 2.66
C SER A 5 18.68 -6.02 1.37
N THR A 6 18.34 -7.30 1.47
CA THR A 6 18.13 -8.20 0.33
C THR A 6 17.01 -7.70 -0.59
N GLU A 7 16.11 -6.84 -0.09
CA GLU A 7 14.99 -6.28 -0.84
C GLU A 7 15.22 -4.86 -1.35
N LYS A 8 16.47 -4.38 -1.35
CA LYS A 8 16.83 -3.03 -1.83
C LYS A 8 16.34 -2.75 -3.26
N ALA A 9 16.28 -3.77 -4.12
CA ALA A 9 15.84 -3.62 -5.51
C ALA A 9 14.40 -3.08 -5.60
N MET A 10 13.52 -3.56 -4.72
CA MET A 10 12.13 -3.12 -4.63
C MET A 10 12.04 -1.63 -4.23
N HIS A 11 12.84 -1.20 -3.25
CA HIS A 11 12.90 0.21 -2.85
C HIS A 11 13.42 1.10 -3.99
N LEU A 12 14.52 0.69 -4.64
CA LEU A 12 15.11 1.44 -5.76
C LEU A 12 14.15 1.53 -6.95
N ALA A 13 13.40 0.47 -7.24
CA ALA A 13 12.40 0.48 -8.31
C ALA A 13 11.30 1.53 -8.06
N CYS A 14 10.85 1.70 -6.82
CA CYS A 14 9.88 2.75 -6.48
C CYS A 14 10.46 4.15 -6.71
N TYR A 15 11.69 4.42 -6.24
CA TYR A 15 12.34 5.71 -6.47
C TYR A 15 12.58 6.02 -7.96
N ASN A 16 12.87 4.99 -8.77
CA ASN A 16 13.09 5.17 -10.20
C ASN A 16 11.80 5.36 -11.01
N ALA A 17 10.68 4.83 -10.51
CA ALA A 17 9.40 4.85 -11.22
C ALA A 17 8.55 6.09 -10.89
N PHE A 18 8.76 6.69 -9.72
CA PHE A 18 7.94 7.79 -9.20
C PHE A 18 8.84 8.90 -8.65
N ASP A 19 9.02 9.98 -9.43
CA ASP A 19 9.91 11.09 -9.11
C ASP A 19 9.54 11.79 -7.79
N GLU A 20 8.26 11.76 -7.40
CA GLU A 20 7.74 12.37 -6.19
C GLU A 20 7.97 11.54 -4.91
N VAL A 21 8.45 10.30 -5.03
CA VAL A 21 8.68 9.42 -3.87
C VAL A 21 10.01 9.75 -3.22
N GLY A 22 9.95 10.21 -1.97
CA GLY A 22 11.12 10.49 -1.13
C GLY A 22 11.31 9.53 0.05
N GLY A 23 10.39 8.58 0.23
CA GLY A 23 10.49 7.52 1.24
C GLY A 23 9.74 6.26 0.87
N VAL A 24 10.31 5.11 1.24
CA VAL A 24 9.72 3.78 1.02
C VAL A 24 9.87 2.95 2.30
N VAL A 25 8.79 2.33 2.74
CA VAL A 25 8.75 1.42 3.89
C VAL A 25 8.23 0.06 3.44
N HIS A 26 8.97 -1.00 3.80
CA HIS A 26 8.52 -2.38 3.68
C HIS A 26 8.41 -3.01 5.07
N CYS A 27 7.31 -3.72 5.32
CA CYS A 27 7.10 -4.47 6.56
C CYS A 27 6.08 -5.62 6.39
N HIS A 28 5.89 -6.42 7.45
CA HIS A 28 4.93 -7.52 7.52
C HIS A 28 3.90 -7.32 8.64
N PRO A 29 3.03 -6.30 8.58
CA PRO A 29 2.11 -6.01 9.66
C PRO A 29 0.96 -7.05 9.66
N PRO A 30 0.47 -7.49 10.84
CA PRO A 30 -0.32 -8.70 10.94
C PRO A 30 -1.57 -8.74 10.07
N HIS A 31 -2.42 -7.71 10.08
CA HIS A 31 -3.68 -7.75 9.34
C HIS A 31 -3.44 -7.51 7.85
N ALA A 32 -2.59 -6.56 7.46
CA ALA A 32 -2.28 -6.37 6.05
C ALA A 32 -1.67 -7.64 5.42
N SER A 33 -0.79 -8.33 6.16
CA SER A 33 -0.25 -9.62 5.75
C SER A 33 -1.32 -10.73 5.66
N MET A 34 -2.39 -10.71 6.47
CA MET A 34 -3.53 -11.64 6.27
C MET A 34 -4.19 -11.44 4.90
N PHE A 35 -4.40 -10.19 4.47
CA PHE A 35 -4.93 -9.88 3.15
C PHE A 35 -3.97 -10.31 2.03
N ALA A 36 -2.68 -10.05 2.20
CA ALA A 36 -1.64 -10.48 1.27
C ALA A 36 -1.56 -12.01 1.14
N LEU A 37 -1.74 -12.75 2.23
CA LEU A 37 -1.81 -14.22 2.23
C LEU A 37 -3.09 -14.75 1.58
N ALA A 38 -4.21 -14.03 1.75
CA ALA A 38 -5.48 -14.38 1.14
C ALA A 38 -5.59 -13.99 -0.34
N HIS A 39 -4.60 -13.27 -0.87
CA HIS A 39 -4.60 -12.69 -2.22
C HIS A 39 -5.80 -11.78 -2.44
N ARG A 40 -6.17 -11.01 -1.40
CA ARG A 40 -7.30 -10.08 -1.42
C ARG A 40 -6.79 -8.67 -1.17
N PRO A 41 -7.25 -7.66 -1.93
CA PRO A 41 -6.93 -6.27 -1.62
C PRO A 41 -7.53 -5.87 -0.28
N VAL A 42 -6.96 -4.87 0.38
CA VAL A 42 -7.61 -4.21 1.53
C VAL A 42 -8.65 -3.25 0.98
N PRO A 43 -9.96 -3.44 1.25
CA PRO A 43 -11.00 -2.56 0.75
C PRO A 43 -10.89 -1.14 1.32
N ALA A 44 -11.14 -0.14 0.48
CA ALA A 44 -11.22 1.25 0.88
C ALA A 44 -12.65 1.69 1.15
N SER A 45 -13.20 1.19 2.26
CA SER A 45 -14.56 1.51 2.72
C SER A 45 -14.59 2.42 3.94
N ILE A 46 -13.44 2.98 4.30
CA ILE A 46 -13.26 4.04 5.29
C ILE A 46 -12.45 5.17 4.63
N GLU A 47 -12.77 6.42 4.92
CA GLU A 47 -12.18 7.58 4.24
C GLU A 47 -10.68 7.73 4.46
N GLU A 48 -10.17 7.31 5.63
CA GLU A 48 -8.77 7.47 6.03
C GLU A 48 -7.80 6.87 5.00
N VAL A 49 -8.00 5.61 4.58
CA VAL A 49 -7.13 4.95 3.59
C VAL A 49 -7.24 5.60 2.20
N ILE A 50 -8.42 6.14 1.85
CA ILE A 50 -8.59 6.83 0.57
C ILE A 50 -7.78 8.13 0.57
N ILE A 51 -7.82 8.88 1.67
CA ILE A 51 -7.14 10.18 1.81
C ILE A 51 -5.61 10.04 1.85
N TYR A 52 -5.08 9.00 2.49
CA TYR A 52 -3.63 8.85 2.71
C TYR A 52 -2.95 7.80 1.83
N VAL A 53 -3.71 6.94 1.15
CA VAL A 53 -3.19 5.86 0.30
C VAL A 53 -3.81 5.88 -1.11
N GLY A 54 -4.85 6.68 -1.34
CA GLY A 54 -5.43 6.89 -2.66
C GLY A 54 -6.52 5.91 -3.05
N GLY A 55 -6.87 4.96 -2.19
CA GLY A 55 -7.92 3.99 -2.45
C GLY A 55 -7.68 2.67 -1.75
N ASP A 56 -8.18 1.61 -2.38
CA ASP A 56 -7.90 0.24 -1.98
C ASP A 56 -6.40 -0.06 -2.04
N VAL A 57 -5.94 -1.00 -1.21
CA VAL A 57 -4.55 -1.47 -1.25
C VAL A 57 -4.52 -2.74 -2.09
N PRO A 58 -4.02 -2.68 -3.35
CA PRO A 58 -3.96 -3.83 -4.23
C PRO A 58 -2.97 -4.87 -3.73
N VAL A 59 -3.09 -6.10 -4.25
CA VAL A 59 -2.11 -7.17 -4.03
C VAL A 59 -1.37 -7.40 -5.34
N ALA A 60 -0.06 -7.24 -5.32
CA ALA A 60 0.82 -7.63 -6.40
C ALA A 60 0.92 -9.15 -6.51
N ASP A 61 1.07 -9.63 -7.74
CA ASP A 61 1.23 -11.06 -8.02
C ASP A 61 2.48 -11.61 -7.31
N TYR A 62 2.45 -12.91 -6.99
CA TYR A 62 3.57 -13.54 -6.31
C TYR A 62 4.83 -13.50 -7.21
N ALA A 63 5.92 -13.01 -6.64
CA ALA A 63 7.25 -13.12 -7.18
C ALA A 63 8.23 -13.40 -6.05
N THR A 64 9.38 -13.99 -6.36
CA THR A 64 10.36 -14.38 -5.34
C THR A 64 10.97 -13.14 -4.66
N THR A 65 11.07 -13.14 -3.33
CA THR A 65 11.71 -12.06 -2.56
C THR A 65 13.12 -11.74 -3.05
N GLY A 66 13.47 -10.45 -3.07
CA GLY A 66 14.78 -9.97 -3.52
C GLY A 66 15.03 -10.02 -5.04
N THR A 67 14.01 -10.32 -5.85
CA THR A 67 14.14 -10.33 -7.32
C THR A 67 13.66 -9.03 -7.98
N ASP A 68 14.18 -8.75 -9.18
CA ASP A 68 13.72 -7.63 -10.01
C ASP A 68 12.28 -7.84 -10.51
N GLU A 69 11.83 -9.09 -10.60
CA GLU A 69 10.45 -9.44 -10.92
C GLU A 69 9.49 -8.94 -9.83
N LEU A 70 9.81 -9.19 -8.55
CA LEU A 70 9.04 -8.63 -7.44
C LEU A 70 9.02 -7.10 -7.46
N ALA A 71 10.17 -6.47 -7.73
CA ALA A 71 10.26 -5.03 -7.82
C ALA A 71 9.36 -4.46 -8.94
N SER A 72 9.31 -5.14 -10.10
CA SER A 72 8.47 -4.77 -11.23
C SER A 72 6.97 -4.92 -10.91
N GLU A 73 6.60 -6.01 -10.24
CA GLU A 73 5.23 -6.29 -9.82
C GLU A 73 4.72 -5.27 -8.79
N VAL A 74 5.58 -4.88 -7.85
CA VAL A 74 5.31 -3.83 -6.87
C VAL A 74 5.04 -2.49 -7.57
N VAL A 75 5.93 -2.03 -8.46
CA VAL A 75 5.75 -0.76 -9.17
C VAL A 75 4.48 -0.76 -10.01
N ARG A 76 4.22 -1.87 -10.73
CA ARG A 76 3.04 -2.03 -11.58
C ARG A 76 1.73 -1.89 -10.79
N HIS A 77 1.65 -2.52 -9.62
CA HIS A 77 0.44 -2.51 -8.80
C HIS A 77 0.33 -1.29 -7.88
N LEU A 78 1.47 -0.70 -7.49
CA LEU A 78 1.46 0.53 -6.72
C LEU A 78 0.79 1.65 -7.52
N GLY A 79 1.18 1.86 -8.78
CA GLY A 79 0.52 2.81 -9.69
C GLY A 79 0.28 4.18 -9.03
N ASP A 80 -1.00 4.57 -8.94
CA ASP A 80 -1.43 5.81 -8.30
C ASP A 80 -1.70 5.68 -6.79
N ARG A 81 -1.49 4.52 -6.17
CA ARG A 81 -1.65 4.26 -4.73
C ARG A 81 -0.40 4.59 -3.93
N GLY A 82 -0.59 4.80 -2.63
CA GLY A 82 0.50 4.99 -1.65
C GLY A 82 0.99 3.68 -1.03
N ALA A 83 0.34 2.56 -1.34
CA ALA A 83 0.68 1.27 -0.79
C ALA A 83 0.29 0.11 -1.70
N VAL A 84 0.99 -1.00 -1.56
CA VAL A 84 0.73 -2.26 -2.26
C VAL A 84 1.08 -3.44 -1.36
N LEU A 85 0.22 -4.44 -1.33
CA LEU A 85 0.50 -5.74 -0.73
C LEU A 85 1.25 -6.62 -1.73
N MET A 86 2.05 -7.56 -1.25
CA MET A 86 2.73 -8.56 -2.07
C MET A 86 2.23 -9.95 -1.68
N ALA A 87 1.69 -10.71 -2.64
CA ALA A 87 1.12 -12.03 -2.37
C ALA A 87 2.06 -12.92 -1.55
N ASN A 88 1.54 -13.52 -0.48
CA ASN A 88 2.31 -14.36 0.47
C ASN A 88 3.54 -13.71 1.11
N HIS A 89 3.64 -12.39 1.08
CA HIS A 89 4.81 -11.68 1.59
C HIS A 89 4.41 -10.58 2.59
N GLY A 90 4.24 -9.34 2.14
CA GLY A 90 4.07 -8.20 3.05
C GLY A 90 3.44 -6.98 2.42
N LEU A 91 3.74 -5.83 3.00
CA LEU A 91 3.27 -4.51 2.59
C LEU A 91 4.47 -3.67 2.16
N LEU A 92 4.30 -2.88 1.09
CA LEU A 92 5.17 -1.77 0.76
C LEU A 92 4.35 -0.49 0.70
N CYS A 93 4.87 0.59 1.29
CA CYS A 93 4.30 1.92 1.26
C CYS A 93 5.31 2.95 0.75
N VAL A 94 4.81 3.99 0.09
CA VAL A 94 5.60 5.13 -0.40
C VAL A 94 5.06 6.45 0.13
N GLY A 95 5.92 7.47 0.17
CA GLY A 95 5.56 8.84 0.54
C GLY A 95 6.66 9.83 0.14
N LYS A 96 6.43 11.13 0.33
CA LYS A 96 7.46 12.18 0.12
C LYS A 96 8.65 12.08 1.08
N SER A 97 8.47 11.37 2.20
CA SER A 97 9.51 11.14 3.19
C SER A 97 9.33 9.77 3.84
N PRO A 98 10.35 9.23 4.52
CA PRO A 98 10.22 7.98 5.27
C PRO A 98 9.10 8.02 6.33
N ASP A 99 8.88 9.18 6.95
CA ASP A 99 7.83 9.35 7.97
C ASP A 99 6.43 9.29 7.33
N ASP A 100 6.26 9.87 6.14
CA ASP A 100 5.00 9.76 5.38
C ASP A 100 4.74 8.32 4.92
N ALA A 101 5.76 7.62 4.42
CA ALA A 101 5.65 6.21 4.05
C ALA A 101 5.30 5.31 5.25
N LEU A 102 5.87 5.60 6.43
CA LEU A 102 5.52 4.94 7.68
C LEU A 102 4.07 5.24 8.09
N HIS A 103 3.61 6.49 7.94
CA HIS A 103 2.23 6.86 8.22
C HIS A 103 1.25 6.07 7.35
N SER A 104 1.50 5.96 6.04
CA SER A 104 0.71 5.11 5.14
C SER A 104 0.69 3.65 5.61
N ALA A 105 1.82 3.09 6.05
CA ALA A 105 1.87 1.72 6.57
C ALA A 105 0.99 1.52 7.82
N LEU A 106 0.98 2.50 8.74
CA LEU A 106 0.12 2.49 9.92
C LEU A 106 -1.37 2.57 9.55
N VAL A 107 -1.73 3.44 8.60
CA VAL A 107 -3.10 3.57 8.08
C VAL A 107 -3.56 2.28 7.41
N VAL A 108 -2.70 1.63 6.62
CA VAL A 108 -3.03 0.36 5.95
C VAL A 108 -3.27 -0.75 6.97
N GLU A 109 -2.41 -0.91 7.98
CA GLU A 109 -2.61 -1.94 9.02
C GLU A 109 -3.89 -1.68 9.82
N HIS A 110 -4.15 -0.42 10.19
CA HIS A 110 -5.38 -0.03 10.88
C HIS A 110 -6.62 -0.37 10.04
N THR A 111 -6.59 -0.01 8.77
CA THR A 111 -7.69 -0.28 7.82
C THR A 111 -7.88 -1.77 7.62
N ALA A 112 -6.81 -2.53 7.40
CA ALA A 112 -6.87 -3.98 7.24
C ALA A 112 -7.52 -4.65 8.46
N LYS A 113 -7.18 -4.21 9.67
CA LYS A 113 -7.82 -4.69 10.91
C LYS A 113 -9.32 -4.43 10.94
N ILE A 114 -9.75 -3.21 10.58
CA ILE A 114 -11.18 -2.86 10.51
C ILE A 114 -11.88 -3.70 9.45
N MET A 115 -11.33 -3.80 8.24
CA MET A 115 -11.94 -4.53 7.13
C MET A 115 -12.04 -6.03 7.44
N PHE A 116 -11.01 -6.63 8.05
CA PHE A 116 -11.09 -8.01 8.53
C PHE A 116 -12.25 -8.20 9.52
N GLY A 117 -12.38 -7.30 10.50
CA GLY A 117 -13.49 -7.33 11.46
C GLY A 117 -14.86 -7.16 10.79
N ALA A 118 -14.99 -6.24 9.83
CA ALA A 118 -16.23 -6.02 9.10
C ALA A 118 -16.65 -7.25 8.27
N GLU A 119 -15.69 -7.92 7.62
CA GLU A 119 -15.96 -9.19 6.92
C GLU A 119 -16.49 -10.26 7.87
N VAL A 120 -15.92 -10.39 9.07
CA VAL A 120 -16.39 -11.32 10.10
C VAL A 120 -17.81 -10.97 10.57
N LEU A 121 -18.17 -9.69 10.61
CA LEU A 121 -19.50 -9.21 11.03
C LEU A 121 -20.60 -9.35 9.95
N GLY A 122 -20.26 -9.79 8.75
CA GLY A 122 -21.23 -10.01 7.66
C GLY A 122 -20.92 -9.27 6.35
N GLY A 123 -19.75 -8.66 6.23
CA GLY A 123 -19.25 -8.09 4.99
C GLY A 123 -19.03 -6.58 5.04
N VAL A 124 -18.14 -6.11 4.17
CA VAL A 124 -17.83 -4.69 4.02
C VAL A 124 -18.87 -4.00 3.14
N VAL A 125 -19.45 -2.90 3.61
CA VAL A 125 -20.30 -2.02 2.79
C VAL A 125 -19.45 -0.87 2.24
N PRO A 126 -19.38 -0.66 0.91
CA PRO A 126 -18.56 0.38 0.32
C PRO A 126 -19.12 1.77 0.57
N LEU A 127 -18.23 2.77 0.58
CA LEU A 127 -18.63 4.17 0.54
C LEU A 127 -19.37 4.48 -0.78
N PRO A 128 -20.32 5.46 -0.77
CA PRO A 128 -20.92 5.94 -2.00
C PRO A 128 -19.84 6.39 -3.00
N THR A 129 -19.95 5.98 -4.27
CA THR A 129 -18.92 6.20 -5.30
C THR A 129 -18.50 7.66 -5.43
N LYS A 130 -19.44 8.61 -5.29
CA LYS A 130 -19.12 10.04 -5.34
C LYS A 130 -18.18 10.44 -4.19
N ILE A 131 -18.48 10.01 -2.98
CA ILE A 131 -17.72 10.34 -1.77
C ILE A 131 -16.32 9.71 -1.85
N ALA A 132 -16.21 8.46 -2.30
CA ALA A 132 -14.92 7.81 -2.52
C ALA A 132 -14.06 8.57 -3.55
N LYS A 133 -14.66 9.06 -4.65
CA LYS A 133 -13.96 9.88 -5.65
C LYS A 133 -13.52 11.23 -5.10
N ASP A 134 -14.36 11.90 -4.33
CA ASP A 134 -14.03 13.19 -3.71
C ASP A 134 -12.81 13.05 -2.79
N PHE A 135 -12.77 11.99 -1.96
CA PHE A 135 -11.61 11.69 -1.10
C PHE A 135 -10.35 11.28 -1.89
N ALA A 136 -10.49 10.49 -2.96
CA ALA A 136 -9.35 10.12 -3.80
C ALA A 136 -8.72 11.36 -4.46
N GLY A 137 -9.53 12.37 -4.78
CA GLY A 137 -9.04 13.67 -5.25
C GLY A 137 -8.17 14.40 -4.23
N ILE A 138 -8.46 14.24 -2.93
CA ILE A 138 -7.61 14.80 -1.85
C ILE A 138 -6.24 14.11 -1.86
N TYR A 139 -6.20 12.79 -1.95
CA TYR A 139 -4.93 12.07 -2.03
C TYR A 139 -4.12 12.47 -3.27
N GLY A 140 -4.76 12.57 -4.44
CA GLY A 140 -4.09 13.01 -5.66
C GLY A 140 -3.49 14.42 -5.53
N TYR A 141 -4.17 15.33 -4.83
CA TYR A 141 -3.63 16.64 -4.49
C TYR A 141 -2.47 16.57 -3.48
N ILE A 142 -2.58 15.76 -2.43
CA ILE A 142 -1.50 15.55 -1.46
C ILE A 142 -0.26 15.02 -2.17
N ARG A 143 -0.41 13.95 -2.97
CA ARG A 143 0.69 13.30 -3.71
C ARG A 143 1.33 14.21 -4.74
N SER A 144 0.59 15.07 -5.42
CA SER A 144 1.18 16.02 -6.39
C SER A 144 1.96 17.17 -5.75
N THR A 145 1.83 17.35 -4.43
CA THR A 145 2.58 18.34 -3.65
C THR A 145 3.76 17.74 -2.88
N TRP A 146 4.08 16.47 -3.13
CA TRP A 146 5.25 15.79 -2.59
C TRP A 146 6.55 16.33 -3.20
#